data_AF-A0A7J5ZNK4-F1
#
_entry.id   AF-A0A7J5ZNK4-F1
#
_cell.length_a   1.000
_cell.length_b   1.000
_cell.length_c   1.000
_cell.angle_alpha   90.00
_cell.angle_beta   90.00
_cell.angle_gamma   90.00
#
_symmetry.space_group_name_H-M   'P 1'
#
loop_
_entity.id
_entity.type
_entity.pdbx_description
1 polymer ?
#
loop_
_entity_poly.entity_id
_entity_poly.type
_entity_poly.pdbx_seq_one_letter_code
_entity_poly.pdbx_strand_id
1 'polypeptide(L)'
;MLMDSRARNELKCEDFWPEWKEILSGCLAETVDETVEGTDCIMECICYGLGNFSSCVSARYQLAMLLLLLETLKVPVGCCSLYDPVFTVSECETLRELGFAVLIENEEGKRAVCHPTLFYLMHCGKALYNNLLWKNWSPQILPKVTIIGNSFLGIQERMLQRELERDYSFLSDVTDVCEETSLPCSQRFLDVFNDTALIRFPLHKLHQLPKSIWDEPSEPQYEHCQDLEIIQRVKEPK
;
A
#
# COMPACT_ATOMS: atom_id res chain seq x y z
N MET A 1 -8.02 -20.78 -11.57
CA MET A 1 -8.94 -20.69 -10.41
C MET A 1 -8.57 -21.58 -9.20
N LEU A 2 -8.06 -22.81 -9.37
CA LEU A 2 -7.72 -23.72 -8.25
C LEU A 2 -6.48 -23.32 -7.40
N MET A 3 -5.55 -22.52 -7.94
CA MET A 3 -4.32 -22.15 -7.20
C MET A 3 -4.57 -21.14 -6.07
N ASP A 4 -5.55 -20.25 -6.23
CA ASP A 4 -5.88 -19.21 -5.23
C ASP A 4 -6.56 -19.81 -3.99
N SER A 5 -7.42 -20.81 -4.17
CA SER A 5 -8.22 -21.37 -3.06
C SER A 5 -7.36 -22.04 -1.98
N ARG A 6 -6.21 -22.62 -2.33
CA ARG A 6 -5.36 -23.30 -1.34
C ARG A 6 -4.65 -22.30 -0.43
N ALA A 7 -3.95 -21.32 -1.01
CA ALA A 7 -3.23 -20.31 -0.24
C ALA A 7 -4.17 -19.53 0.68
N ARG A 8 -5.36 -19.15 0.17
CA ARG A 8 -6.40 -18.50 0.98
C ARG A 8 -6.89 -19.36 2.14
N ASN A 9 -7.15 -20.64 1.90
CA ASN A 9 -7.57 -21.55 2.97
C ASN A 9 -6.49 -21.74 4.03
N GLU A 10 -5.22 -21.83 3.63
CA GLU A 10 -4.10 -21.91 4.57
C GLU A 10 -4.01 -20.64 5.42
N LEU A 11 -4.11 -19.44 4.82
CA LEU A 11 -4.13 -18.17 5.56
C LEU A 11 -5.33 -18.05 6.49
N LYS A 12 -6.53 -18.51 6.08
CA LYS A 12 -7.72 -18.50 6.95
C LYS A 12 -7.55 -19.37 8.21
N CYS A 13 -6.64 -20.34 8.19
CA CYS A 13 -6.33 -21.22 9.32
C CYS A 13 -5.18 -20.69 10.20
N GLU A 14 -4.49 -19.61 9.81
CA GLU A 14 -3.43 -19.03 10.62
C GLU A 14 -3.99 -18.16 11.74
N ASP A 15 -3.37 -18.25 12.93
CA ASP A 15 -3.86 -17.58 14.15
C ASP A 15 -3.79 -16.05 14.07
N PHE A 16 -2.96 -15.49 13.18
CA PHE A 16 -2.84 -14.04 13.00
C PHE A 16 -3.96 -13.44 12.13
N TRP A 17 -4.67 -14.26 11.34
CA TRP A 17 -5.72 -13.76 10.44
C TRP A 17 -6.92 -13.13 11.20
N PRO A 18 -7.44 -13.73 12.29
CA PRO A 18 -8.42 -13.06 13.15
C PRO A 18 -8.00 -11.68 13.61
N GLU A 19 -6.73 -11.51 14.00
CA GLU A 19 -6.18 -10.24 14.49
C GLU A 19 -6.12 -9.17 13.38
N TRP A 20 -5.70 -9.55 12.16
CA TRP A 20 -5.77 -8.65 11.00
C TRP A 20 -7.20 -8.15 10.77
N LYS A 21 -8.19 -9.05 10.80
CA LYS A 21 -9.60 -8.67 10.62
C LYS A 21 -10.08 -7.70 11.70
N GLU A 22 -9.68 -7.90 12.94
CA GLU A 22 -10.06 -7.02 14.06
C GLU A 22 -9.48 -5.61 13.85
N ILE A 23 -8.17 -5.51 13.56
CA ILE A 23 -7.48 -4.26 13.27
C ILE A 23 -8.16 -3.52 12.11
N LEU A 24 -8.43 -4.22 11.01
CA LEU A 24 -9.04 -3.63 9.81
C LEU A 24 -10.49 -3.19 10.04
N SER A 25 -11.27 -3.96 10.80
CA SER A 25 -12.65 -3.63 11.11
C SER A 25 -12.75 -2.39 12.00
N GLY A 26 -11.85 -2.25 12.98
CA GLY A 26 -11.75 -1.04 13.80
C GLY A 26 -11.46 0.21 12.96
N CYS A 27 -10.59 0.08 11.95
CA CYS A 27 -10.23 1.19 11.09
C CYS A 27 -11.37 1.67 10.17
N LEU A 28 -12.19 0.75 9.66
CA LEU A 28 -13.39 1.11 8.90
C LEU A 28 -14.42 1.86 9.75
N ALA A 29 -14.56 1.51 11.02
CA ALA A 29 -15.50 2.18 11.92
C ALA A 29 -15.11 3.65 12.20
N GLU A 30 -13.80 3.97 12.21
CA GLU A 30 -13.30 5.32 12.46
C GLU A 30 -13.36 6.25 11.23
N THR A 31 -13.46 5.68 10.02
CA THR A 31 -13.50 6.45 8.76
C THR A 31 -14.91 6.82 8.32
N VAL A 32 -15.94 6.20 8.92
CA VAL A 32 -17.34 6.60 8.74
C VAL A 32 -17.62 7.73 9.73
N ASP A 33 -17.47 8.97 9.27
CA ASP A 33 -17.96 10.15 9.98
C ASP A 33 -19.48 9.99 10.23
N GLU A 34 -19.95 10.12 11.47
CA GLU A 34 -21.35 9.94 11.92
C GLU A 34 -22.34 10.93 11.26
N THR A 35 -21.91 11.72 10.28
CA THR A 35 -22.66 12.82 9.68
C THR A 35 -23.18 12.57 8.27
N VAL A 36 -22.87 11.43 7.63
CA VAL A 36 -23.38 11.11 6.28
C VAL A 36 -24.12 9.77 6.27
N GLU A 37 -25.38 9.80 6.69
CA GLU A 37 -26.34 8.75 6.33
C GLU A 37 -26.53 8.74 4.80
N GLY A 38 -26.11 7.65 4.13
CA GLY A 38 -26.70 7.28 2.84
C GLY A 38 -25.85 7.39 1.57
N THR A 39 -24.53 7.50 1.64
CA THR A 39 -23.67 7.19 0.49
C THR A 39 -22.85 5.95 0.77
N ASP A 40 -23.07 4.87 0.00
CA ASP A 40 -22.13 3.75 -0.10
C ASP A 40 -20.76 4.34 -0.47
N CYS A 41 -19.89 4.52 0.51
CA CYS A 41 -18.55 5.03 0.29
C CYS A 41 -17.78 3.93 -0.44
N ILE A 42 -17.57 4.11 -1.74
CA ILE A 42 -16.79 3.18 -2.54
C ILE A 42 -15.33 3.35 -2.11
N MET A 43 -14.83 2.37 -1.36
CA MET A 43 -13.40 2.24 -1.08
C MET A 43 -12.71 1.66 -2.32
N GLU A 44 -11.76 2.40 -2.87
CA GLU A 44 -10.88 1.91 -3.94
C GLU A 44 -9.72 1.12 -3.33
N CYS A 45 -9.17 0.17 -4.08
CA CYS A 45 -7.94 -0.51 -3.70
C CYS A 45 -6.91 -0.46 -4.83
N ILE A 46 -5.66 -0.15 -4.51
CA ILE A 46 -4.56 -0.15 -5.45
C ILE A 46 -3.46 -1.07 -4.89
N CYS A 47 -3.06 -2.07 -5.65
CA CYS A 47 -1.93 -2.93 -5.30
C CYS A 47 -0.78 -2.69 -6.27
N TYR A 48 0.37 -2.30 -5.73
CA TYR A 48 1.62 -2.24 -6.47
C TYR A 48 2.56 -3.34 -5.97
N GLY A 49 3.40 -3.88 -6.86
CA GLY A 49 4.53 -4.70 -6.45
C GLY A 49 4.18 -6.09 -5.92
N LEU A 50 3.11 -6.71 -6.42
CA LEU A 50 2.68 -8.06 -5.99
C LEU A 50 3.71 -9.16 -6.30
N GLY A 51 4.52 -8.97 -7.34
CA GLY A 51 5.47 -9.94 -7.87
C GLY A 51 4.85 -10.99 -8.79
N ASN A 52 5.73 -11.82 -9.38
CA ASN A 52 5.33 -12.92 -10.26
C ASN A 52 4.74 -14.08 -9.44
N PHE A 53 3.43 -14.14 -9.27
CA PHE A 53 2.73 -15.17 -8.51
C PHE A 53 2.71 -16.54 -9.21
N SER A 54 3.05 -16.61 -10.49
CA SER A 54 3.22 -17.90 -11.18
C SER A 54 4.46 -18.64 -10.68
N SER A 55 5.58 -17.94 -10.49
CA SER A 55 6.85 -18.55 -10.07
C SER A 55 7.19 -18.33 -8.59
N CYS A 56 6.67 -17.28 -7.94
CA CYS A 56 7.01 -16.93 -6.55
C CYS A 56 5.93 -17.38 -5.56
N VAL A 57 6.34 -18.15 -4.54
CA VAL A 57 5.45 -18.60 -3.46
C VAL A 57 4.94 -17.41 -2.64
N SER A 58 5.82 -16.47 -2.28
CA SER A 58 5.44 -15.29 -1.49
C SER A 58 4.40 -14.43 -2.22
N ALA A 59 4.60 -14.17 -3.51
CA ALA A 59 3.63 -13.42 -4.33
C ALA A 59 2.25 -14.10 -4.40
N ARG A 60 2.19 -15.45 -4.41
CA ARG A 60 0.90 -16.17 -4.31
C ARG A 60 0.20 -15.94 -2.99
N TYR A 61 0.93 -15.97 -1.88
CA TYR A 61 0.35 -15.71 -0.57
C TYR A 61 -0.03 -14.24 -0.40
N GLN A 62 0.71 -13.30 -0.98
CA GLN A 62 0.32 -11.90 -1.02
C GLN A 62 -0.96 -11.67 -1.84
N LEU A 63 -1.13 -12.35 -2.98
CA LEU A 63 -2.38 -12.30 -3.75
C LEU A 63 -3.56 -12.88 -2.97
N ALA A 64 -3.33 -14.04 -2.33
CA ALA A 64 -4.33 -14.68 -1.49
C ALA A 64 -4.74 -13.77 -0.32
N MET A 65 -3.78 -13.11 0.33
CA MET A 65 -4.04 -12.16 1.40
C MET A 65 -4.82 -10.94 0.89
N LEU A 66 -4.44 -10.35 -0.25
CA LEU A 66 -5.19 -9.26 -0.88
C LEU A 66 -6.67 -9.63 -1.09
N LEU A 67 -6.94 -10.83 -1.60
CA LEU A 67 -8.32 -11.31 -1.78
C LEU A 67 -9.07 -11.47 -0.45
N LEU A 68 -8.41 -11.94 0.62
CA LEU A 68 -9.02 -12.02 1.95
C LEU A 68 -9.30 -10.64 2.56
N LEU A 69 -8.41 -9.67 2.34
CA LEU A 69 -8.58 -8.29 2.75
C LEU A 69 -9.79 -7.67 2.06
N LEU A 70 -9.89 -7.79 0.74
CA LEU A 70 -11.03 -7.29 -0.04
C LEU A 70 -12.35 -7.94 0.40
N GLU A 71 -12.36 -9.26 0.66
CA GLU A 71 -13.52 -9.98 1.21
C GLU A 71 -13.94 -9.41 2.58
N THR A 72 -12.97 -9.15 3.47
CA THR A 72 -13.21 -8.64 4.83
C THR A 72 -13.73 -7.21 4.82
N LEU A 73 -13.11 -6.36 4.00
CA LEU A 73 -13.46 -4.95 3.85
C LEU A 73 -14.69 -4.74 2.95
N LYS A 74 -15.24 -5.82 2.38
CA LYS A 74 -16.35 -5.82 1.42
C LYS A 74 -16.09 -4.94 0.20
N VAL A 75 -14.82 -4.84 -0.21
CA VAL A 75 -14.41 -4.12 -1.42
C VAL A 75 -14.56 -5.06 -2.62
N PRO A 76 -15.40 -4.74 -3.62
CA PRO A 76 -15.49 -5.55 -4.83
C PRO A 76 -14.14 -5.64 -5.54
N VAL A 77 -13.77 -6.82 -6.04
CA VAL A 77 -12.51 -7.03 -6.80
C VAL A 77 -12.37 -6.09 -8.00
N GLY A 78 -13.48 -5.69 -8.63
CA GLY A 78 -13.48 -4.71 -9.72
C GLY A 78 -13.13 -3.27 -9.30
N CYS A 79 -13.15 -2.96 -8.01
CA CYS A 79 -12.65 -1.71 -7.43
C CYS A 79 -11.17 -1.80 -7.02
N CYS A 80 -10.52 -2.95 -7.26
CA CYS A 80 -9.11 -3.15 -6.98
C CYS A 80 -8.30 -3.15 -8.29
N SER A 81 -7.36 -2.21 -8.39
CA SER A 81 -6.41 -2.13 -9.50
C SER A 81 -5.05 -2.69 -9.10
N LEU A 82 -4.44 -3.51 -9.96
CA LEU A 82 -3.12 -4.09 -9.74
C LEU A 82 -2.12 -3.63 -10.79
N TYR A 83 -0.89 -3.42 -10.35
CA TYR A 83 0.24 -3.24 -11.24
C TYR A 83 1.52 -3.84 -10.65
N ASP A 84 2.20 -4.61 -11.47
CA ASP A 84 3.59 -4.97 -11.23
C ASP A 84 4.30 -5.04 -12.59
N PRO A 85 5.46 -4.37 -12.76
CA PRO A 85 6.23 -4.45 -14.00
C PRO A 85 6.69 -5.87 -14.35
N VAL A 86 6.71 -6.82 -13.40
CA VAL A 86 7.13 -8.21 -13.63
C VAL A 86 5.98 -9.15 -13.97
N PHE A 87 4.73 -8.65 -14.03
CA PHE A 87 3.61 -9.48 -14.46
C PHE A 87 3.79 -9.98 -15.89
N THR A 88 3.56 -11.27 -16.06
CA THR A 88 3.48 -11.89 -17.38
C THR A 88 2.09 -11.65 -18.01
N VAL A 89 1.98 -11.90 -19.32
CA VAL A 89 0.70 -11.81 -20.03
C VAL A 89 -0.35 -12.74 -19.39
N SER A 90 0.04 -13.98 -19.09
CA SER A 90 -0.85 -14.98 -18.49
C SER A 90 -1.29 -14.61 -17.06
N GLU A 91 -0.44 -13.92 -16.29
CA GLU A 91 -0.81 -13.39 -14.98
C GLU A 91 -1.81 -12.24 -15.11
N CYS A 92 -1.57 -11.32 -16.06
CA CYS A 92 -2.52 -10.25 -16.36
C CYS A 92 -3.90 -10.80 -16.78
N GLU A 93 -3.93 -11.84 -17.61
CA GLU A 93 -5.18 -12.52 -18.01
C GLU A 93 -5.87 -13.17 -16.81
N THR A 94 -5.12 -13.91 -15.98
CA THR A 94 -5.65 -14.55 -14.76
C THR A 94 -6.24 -13.52 -13.79
N LEU A 95 -5.57 -12.38 -13.58
CA LEU A 95 -6.08 -11.31 -12.71
C LEU A 95 -7.38 -10.70 -13.27
N ARG A 96 -7.48 -10.50 -14.59
CA ARG A 96 -8.72 -10.02 -15.22
C ARG A 96 -9.86 -11.04 -15.12
N GLU A 97 -9.57 -12.33 -15.25
CA GLU A 97 -10.56 -13.40 -15.03
C GLU A 97 -11.07 -13.44 -13.59
N LEU A 98 -10.22 -13.08 -12.61
CA LEU A 98 -10.61 -12.90 -11.22
C LEU A 98 -11.41 -11.61 -10.96
N GLY A 99 -11.58 -10.75 -11.97
CA GLY A 99 -12.36 -9.52 -11.91
C GLY A 99 -11.57 -8.28 -11.51
N PHE A 100 -10.24 -8.36 -11.42
CA PHE A 100 -9.40 -7.20 -11.13
C PHE A 100 -9.21 -6.28 -12.33
N ALA A 101 -8.99 -5.00 -12.06
CA ALA A 101 -8.42 -4.08 -13.04
C ALA A 101 -6.89 -4.24 -13.06
N VAL A 102 -6.30 -4.55 -14.22
CA VAL A 102 -4.83 -4.61 -14.37
C VAL A 102 -4.37 -3.36 -15.09
N LEU A 103 -3.58 -2.52 -14.41
CA LEU A 103 -3.06 -1.29 -14.98
C LEU A 103 -2.01 -1.61 -16.04
N ILE A 104 -1.95 -0.78 -17.08
CA ILE A 104 -0.98 -0.92 -18.17
C ILE A 104 0.20 0.05 -18.02
N GLU A 105 0.03 1.11 -17.26
CA GLU A 105 1.04 2.13 -17.05
C GLU A 105 1.79 1.93 -15.74
N ASN A 106 3.11 2.09 -15.78
CA ASN A 106 3.93 2.17 -14.59
C ASN A 106 3.77 3.51 -13.90
N GLU A 107 2.80 3.68 -13.01
CA GLU A 107 2.58 4.95 -12.30
C GLU A 107 3.70 5.32 -11.31
N GLU A 108 4.69 4.45 -11.08
CA GLU A 108 5.78 4.67 -10.13
C GLU A 108 5.26 5.04 -8.72
N GLY A 109 4.06 4.60 -8.36
CA GLY A 109 3.40 4.93 -7.08
C GLY A 109 2.74 6.32 -7.05
N LYS A 110 2.79 7.10 -8.14
CA LYS A 110 2.28 8.48 -8.24
C LYS A 110 0.78 8.54 -8.54
N ARG A 111 -0.02 7.73 -7.84
CA ARG A 111 -1.49 7.70 -7.97
C ARG A 111 -2.13 8.78 -7.10
N ALA A 112 -2.89 9.68 -7.72
CA ALA A 112 -3.69 10.67 -7.01
C ALA A 112 -4.95 10.03 -6.42
N VAL A 113 -5.35 10.48 -5.23
CA VAL A 113 -6.48 9.96 -4.47
C VAL A 113 -7.63 10.97 -4.44
N CYS A 114 -8.84 10.50 -4.77
CA CYS A 114 -10.06 11.29 -4.69
C CYS A 114 -11.04 10.74 -3.63
N HIS A 115 -11.11 9.42 -3.51
CA HIS A 115 -11.95 8.67 -2.57
C HIS A 115 -11.09 7.94 -1.53
N PRO A 116 -11.63 7.46 -0.40
CA PRO A 116 -10.90 6.57 0.49
C PRO A 116 -10.28 5.40 -0.29
N THR A 117 -8.95 5.29 -0.24
CA THR A 117 -8.19 4.36 -1.07
C THR A 117 -7.23 3.55 -0.20
N LEU A 118 -7.35 2.23 -0.30
CA LEU A 118 -6.42 1.28 0.30
C LEU A 118 -5.28 0.98 -0.69
N PHE A 119 -4.06 1.29 -0.29
CA PHE A 119 -2.84 0.90 -1.01
C PHE A 119 -2.26 -0.36 -0.37
N TYR A 120 -2.08 -1.41 -1.17
CA TYR A 120 -1.43 -2.65 -0.78
C TYR A 120 -0.02 -2.69 -1.41
N LEU A 121 0.99 -2.40 -0.59
CA LEU A 121 2.38 -2.15 -1.01
C LEU A 121 3.39 -3.12 -0.36
N MET A 122 2.98 -4.35 -0.11
CA MET A 122 3.81 -5.37 0.56
C MET A 122 5.20 -5.51 -0.09
N HIS A 123 6.26 -5.38 0.70
CA HIS A 123 7.66 -5.49 0.26
C HIS A 123 8.06 -4.54 -0.89
N CYS A 124 7.26 -3.51 -1.14
CA CYS A 124 7.60 -2.50 -2.13
C CYS A 124 8.82 -1.68 -1.70
N GLY A 125 9.56 -1.18 -2.69
CA GLY A 125 10.65 -0.25 -2.44
C GLY A 125 10.16 1.07 -1.86
N LYS A 126 11.00 1.70 -1.04
CA LYS A 126 10.72 2.95 -0.31
C LYS A 126 10.28 4.11 -1.22
N ALA A 127 10.75 4.11 -2.45
CA ALA A 127 10.39 5.11 -3.44
C ALA A 127 8.89 5.09 -3.79
N LEU A 128 8.24 3.91 -3.80
CA LEU A 128 6.79 3.83 -4.05
C LEU A 128 5.98 4.54 -2.96
N TYR A 129 6.34 4.35 -1.69
CA TYR A 129 5.69 5.04 -0.58
C TYR A 129 5.92 6.55 -0.63
N ASN A 130 7.17 6.96 -0.85
CA ASN A 130 7.52 8.37 -0.90
C ASN A 130 6.85 9.09 -2.09
N ASN A 131 6.75 8.45 -3.25
CA ASN A 131 6.02 8.97 -4.40
C ASN A 131 4.51 9.05 -4.14
N LEU A 132 3.94 8.04 -3.48
CA LEU A 132 2.53 8.04 -3.10
C LEU A 132 2.21 9.19 -2.15
N LEU A 133 3.04 9.40 -1.13
CA LEU A 133 2.93 10.50 -0.19
C LEU A 133 3.06 11.84 -0.90
N TRP A 134 4.12 12.03 -1.70
CA TRP A 134 4.32 13.23 -2.50
C TRP A 134 3.10 13.57 -3.36
N LYS A 135 2.57 12.58 -4.09
CA LYS A 135 1.45 12.80 -5.01
C LYS A 135 0.18 13.25 -4.28
N ASN A 136 0.04 12.86 -3.03
CA ASN A 136 -1.13 13.11 -2.19
C ASN A 136 -0.82 14.06 -1.03
N TRP A 137 0.24 14.86 -1.14
CA TRP A 137 0.78 15.67 -0.05
C TRP A 137 -0.12 16.87 0.30
N SER A 138 -1.18 16.57 1.05
CA SER A 138 -2.18 17.53 1.49
C SER A 138 -2.85 17.01 2.76
N PRO A 139 -3.08 17.87 3.76
CA PRO A 139 -3.79 17.47 4.97
C PRO A 139 -5.27 17.12 4.70
N GLN A 140 -5.82 17.50 3.53
CA GLN A 140 -7.17 17.10 3.12
C GLN A 140 -7.20 15.77 2.34
N ILE A 141 -6.09 15.35 1.74
CA ILE A 141 -6.01 14.14 0.90
C ILE A 141 -5.39 12.98 1.66
N LEU A 142 -4.31 13.16 2.41
CA LEU A 142 -3.65 12.09 3.17
C LEU A 142 -4.59 11.30 4.10
N PRO A 143 -5.60 11.91 4.77
CA PRO A 143 -6.57 11.13 5.56
C PRO A 143 -7.39 10.11 4.76
N LYS A 144 -7.45 10.24 3.43
CA LYS A 144 -8.11 9.27 2.53
C LYS A 144 -7.19 8.12 2.11
N VAL A 145 -5.90 8.19 2.44
CA VAL A 145 -4.90 7.19 2.10
C VAL A 145 -4.77 6.22 3.28
N THR A 146 -5.00 4.94 3.03
CA THR A 146 -4.68 3.85 3.95
C THR A 146 -3.66 2.94 3.28
N ILE A 147 -2.60 2.55 3.97
CA ILE A 147 -1.55 1.69 3.41
C ILE A 147 -1.44 0.41 4.22
N ILE A 148 -1.43 -0.74 3.56
CA ILE A 148 -0.93 -2.00 4.10
C ILE A 148 0.38 -2.29 3.38
N GLY A 149 1.49 -2.24 4.11
CA GLY A 149 2.83 -2.36 3.54
C GLY A 149 3.90 -2.42 4.63
N ASN A 150 5.12 -2.07 4.27
CA ASN A 150 6.28 -2.05 5.14
C ASN A 150 6.11 -1.00 6.24
N SER A 151 6.57 -1.32 7.43
CA SER A 151 6.65 -0.40 8.58
C SER A 151 7.43 0.86 8.22
N PHE A 152 6.84 2.04 8.42
CA PHE A 152 7.55 3.31 8.23
C PHE A 152 8.60 3.50 9.30
N LEU A 153 8.27 3.13 10.55
CA LEU A 153 9.25 3.07 11.63
C LEU A 153 10.41 2.11 11.28
N GLY A 154 10.11 0.92 10.78
CA GLY A 154 11.10 -0.06 10.36
C GLY A 154 11.98 0.46 9.21
N ILE A 155 11.40 1.18 8.23
CA ILE A 155 12.17 1.86 7.18
C ILE A 155 13.12 2.90 7.79
N GLN A 156 12.63 3.75 8.71
CA GLN A 156 13.43 4.78 9.38
C GLN A 156 14.58 4.18 10.19
N GLU A 157 14.35 3.09 10.94
CA GLU A 157 15.36 2.44 11.76
C GLU A 157 16.50 1.79 10.95
N ARG A 158 16.20 1.35 9.72
CA ARG A 158 17.18 0.68 8.83
C ARG A 158 17.93 1.65 7.93
N MET A 159 17.56 2.93 7.91
CA MET A 159 18.17 3.96 7.08
C MET A 159 18.96 4.98 7.90
N LEU A 160 20.00 5.56 7.29
CA LEU A 160 20.65 6.73 7.88
C LEU A 160 19.70 7.92 7.80
N GLN A 161 19.47 8.59 8.94
CA GLN A 161 18.56 9.74 9.03
C GLN A 161 18.76 10.78 7.92
N ARG A 162 20.01 11.16 7.66
CA ARG A 162 20.38 12.12 6.60
C ARG A 162 20.02 11.68 5.18
N GLU A 163 19.96 10.37 4.93
CA GLU A 163 19.60 9.80 3.62
C GLU A 163 18.08 9.72 3.49
N LEU A 164 17.39 9.34 4.57
CA LEU A 164 15.93 9.39 4.64
C LEU A 164 15.42 10.82 4.41
N GLU A 165 15.94 11.81 5.14
CA GLU A 165 15.56 13.23 4.99
C GLU A 165 15.85 13.78 3.59
N ARG A 166 16.96 13.38 2.97
CA ARG A 166 17.37 13.87 1.65
C ARG A 166 16.55 13.25 0.51
N ASP A 167 16.41 11.92 0.51
CA ASP A 167 15.88 11.19 -0.66
C ASP A 167 14.43 10.75 -0.47
N TYR A 168 13.96 10.67 0.77
CA TYR A 168 12.63 10.18 1.16
C TYR A 168 11.97 11.14 2.17
N SER A 169 12.07 12.45 1.91
CA SER A 169 11.60 13.49 2.82
C SER A 169 10.15 13.31 3.24
N PHE A 170 9.27 12.94 2.31
CA PHE A 170 7.84 12.73 2.62
C PHE A 170 7.61 11.58 3.60
N LEU A 171 8.41 10.50 3.52
CA LEU A 171 8.41 9.46 4.54
C LEU A 171 8.91 10.01 5.88
N SER A 172 10.07 10.67 5.88
CA SER A 172 10.65 11.28 7.10
C SER A 172 9.67 12.22 7.81
N ASP A 173 8.93 13.01 7.06
CA ASP A 173 8.01 14.02 7.55
C ASP A 173 6.73 13.42 8.16
N VAL A 174 6.26 12.25 7.68
CA VAL A 174 5.05 11.62 8.20
C VAL A 174 5.29 10.57 9.28
N THR A 175 6.50 10.01 9.42
CA THR A 175 6.74 8.87 10.33
C THR A 175 6.24 9.16 11.74
N ASP A 176 6.52 10.35 12.28
CA ASP A 176 6.15 10.73 13.66
C ASP A 176 4.67 11.13 13.83
N VAL A 177 3.95 11.39 12.73
CA VAL A 177 2.55 11.85 12.75
C VAL A 177 1.56 10.89 12.10
N CYS A 178 2.03 9.80 11.50
CA CYS A 178 1.16 8.74 11.03
C CYS A 178 0.68 7.87 12.20
N GLU A 179 -0.39 7.11 11.96
CA GLU A 179 -0.77 5.99 12.81
C GLU A 179 -0.31 4.72 12.14
N GLU A 180 0.63 4.04 12.77
CA GLU A 180 1.14 2.76 12.33
C GLU A 180 0.71 1.67 13.32
N THR A 181 0.02 0.65 12.81
CA THR A 181 -0.36 -0.55 13.58
C THR A 181 0.31 -1.76 12.95
N SER A 182 1.20 -2.42 13.68
CA SER A 182 1.86 -3.64 13.19
C SER A 182 0.82 -4.74 12.92
N LEU A 183 0.97 -5.40 11.78
CA LEU A 183 0.16 -6.54 11.38
C LEU A 183 0.98 -7.82 11.60
N PRO A 184 0.59 -8.69 12.55
CA PRO A 184 1.42 -9.82 12.95
C PRO A 184 1.44 -10.92 11.89
N CYS A 185 2.48 -11.74 11.90
CA CYS A 185 2.52 -12.96 11.10
C CYS A 185 3.17 -14.10 11.87
N SER A 186 2.83 -15.34 11.50
CA SER A 186 3.43 -16.53 12.11
C SER A 186 4.84 -16.77 11.55
N GLN A 187 5.65 -17.56 12.26
CA GLN A 187 7.01 -17.91 11.81
C GLN A 187 7.04 -18.54 10.41
N ARG A 188 5.96 -19.22 10.04
CA ARG A 188 5.79 -19.84 8.73
C ARG A 188 5.72 -18.83 7.59
N PHE A 189 5.21 -17.63 7.88
CA PHE A 189 4.93 -16.58 6.89
C PHE A 189 5.81 -15.35 7.03
N LEU A 190 6.90 -15.42 7.81
CA LEU A 190 7.86 -14.31 7.95
C LEU A 190 8.37 -13.83 6.59
N ASP A 191 8.74 -14.74 5.68
CA ASP A 191 9.27 -14.35 4.35
C ASP A 191 8.22 -13.69 3.44
N VAL A 192 6.96 -13.61 3.88
CA VAL A 192 5.83 -13.08 3.11
C VAL A 192 5.25 -11.83 3.75
N PHE A 193 5.11 -11.81 5.08
CA PHE A 193 4.40 -10.76 5.83
C PHE A 193 5.22 -10.21 7.01
N ASN A 194 6.55 -10.39 7.04
CA ASN A 194 7.37 -9.65 8.00
C ASN A 194 7.26 -8.14 7.76
N ASP A 195 7.58 -7.36 8.80
CA ASP A 195 7.65 -5.90 8.73
C ASP A 195 6.37 -5.24 8.19
N THR A 196 5.22 -5.92 8.29
CA THR A 196 3.97 -5.45 7.71
C THR A 196 3.19 -4.61 8.72
N ALA A 197 2.67 -3.48 8.27
CA ALA A 197 1.90 -2.56 9.07
C ALA A 197 0.73 -1.97 8.29
N LEU A 198 -0.31 -1.59 9.03
CA LEU A 198 -1.38 -0.72 8.59
C LEU A 198 -1.01 0.73 8.96
N ILE A 199 -0.93 1.60 7.96
CA ILE A 199 -0.52 3.00 8.11
C ILE A 199 -1.67 3.92 7.69
N ARG A 200 -1.95 4.92 8.54
CA ARG A 200 -3.01 5.91 8.35
C ARG A 200 -2.52 7.30 8.70
N PHE A 201 -3.23 8.32 8.22
CA PHE A 201 -2.83 9.72 8.40
C PHE A 201 -3.97 10.55 9.01
N PRO A 202 -4.25 10.44 10.32
CA PRO A 202 -5.32 11.18 10.96
C PRO A 202 -5.08 12.69 10.89
N LEU A 203 -6.12 13.45 10.52
CA LEU A 203 -6.05 14.90 10.35
C LEU A 203 -5.49 15.62 11.59
N HIS A 204 -5.88 15.19 12.79
CA HIS A 204 -5.44 15.80 14.05
C HIS A 204 -3.93 15.61 14.31
N LYS A 205 -3.32 14.55 13.80
CA LYS A 205 -1.86 14.34 13.87
C LYS A 205 -1.13 15.12 12.78
N LEU A 206 -1.67 15.14 11.56
CA LEU A 206 -1.11 15.95 10.46
C LEU A 206 -1.04 17.44 10.80
N HIS A 207 -1.98 17.97 11.57
CA HIS A 207 -1.96 19.35 12.05
C HIS A 207 -0.81 19.68 13.03
N GLN A 208 -0.08 18.67 13.52
CA GLN A 208 1.12 18.87 14.34
C GLN A 208 2.33 19.27 13.48
N LEU A 209 2.30 18.98 12.17
CA LEU A 209 3.35 19.38 11.24
C LEU A 209 3.32 20.90 10.96
N PRO A 210 4.48 21.53 10.72
CA PRO A 210 4.56 22.93 10.32
C PRO A 210 3.77 23.19 9.03
N LYS A 211 3.02 24.29 8.96
CA LYS A 211 2.20 24.62 7.77
C LYS A 211 3.03 24.72 6.49
N SER A 212 4.27 25.19 6.59
CA SER A 212 5.18 25.35 5.45
C SER A 212 5.56 24.04 4.76
N ILE A 213 5.38 22.89 5.43
CA ILE A 213 5.70 21.59 4.84
C ILE A 213 4.75 21.22 3.69
N TRP A 214 3.56 21.83 3.66
CA TRP A 214 2.53 21.56 2.66
C TRP A 214 2.67 22.43 1.40
N ASP A 215 3.58 23.40 1.41
CA ASP A 215 3.74 24.37 0.34
C ASP A 215 4.63 23.82 -0.79
N GLU A 216 4.10 23.77 -2.01
CA GLU A 216 4.83 23.47 -3.27
C GLU A 216 5.79 22.25 -3.21
N PRO A 217 5.30 21.03 -2.92
CA PRO A 217 6.16 19.86 -2.79
C PRO A 217 6.81 19.49 -4.14
N SER A 218 8.14 19.42 -4.17
CA SER A 218 8.90 19.02 -5.36
C SER A 218 8.85 17.51 -5.59
N GLU A 219 8.81 17.10 -6.86
CA GLU A 219 8.80 15.68 -7.22
C GLU A 219 10.13 15.00 -6.85
N PRO A 220 10.12 13.89 -6.09
CA PRO A 220 11.33 13.14 -5.76
C PRO A 220 12.11 12.69 -7.00
N GLN A 221 13.42 12.99 -7.04
CA GLN A 221 14.29 12.61 -8.17
C GLN A 221 15.25 11.45 -7.86
N TYR A 222 15.46 11.12 -6.57
CA TYR A 222 16.30 10.01 -6.11
C TYR A 222 17.74 9.96 -6.68
N GLU A 223 18.33 11.10 -7.04
CA GLU A 223 19.63 11.19 -7.72
C GLU A 223 20.80 10.59 -6.93
N HIS A 224 20.65 10.45 -5.60
CA HIS A 224 21.68 9.95 -4.69
C HIS A 224 21.43 8.50 -4.22
N CYS A 225 20.38 7.85 -4.69
CA CYS A 225 20.05 6.47 -4.34
C CYS A 225 20.77 5.48 -5.26
N GLN A 226 21.79 4.80 -4.74
CA GLN A 226 22.55 3.79 -5.52
C GLN A 226 21.73 2.52 -5.78
N ASP A 227 20.92 2.10 -4.80
CA ASP A 227 20.07 0.92 -4.86
C ASP A 227 18.59 1.34 -4.87
N LEU A 228 18.19 2.10 -5.90
CA LEU A 228 16.82 2.56 -6.02
C LEU A 228 15.88 1.37 -6.36
N GLU A 229 15.08 0.96 -5.38
CA GLU A 229 14.15 -0.18 -5.45
C GLU A 229 12.84 0.17 -6.19
N ILE A 230 12.92 0.77 -7.39
CA ILE A 230 11.76 1.02 -8.24
C ILE A 230 12.15 0.88 -9.72
N ILE A 231 11.29 0.23 -10.51
CA ILE A 231 11.40 0.26 -11.96
C ILE A 231 10.76 1.57 -12.42
N GLN A 232 11.51 2.40 -13.15
CA GLN A 232 11.03 3.68 -13.67
C GLN A 232 10.46 3.54 -15.09
N ARG A 233 9.54 4.43 -15.47
CA ARG A 233 9.10 4.61 -16.85
C ARG A 233 10.31 4.94 -17.71
N VAL A 234 10.39 4.34 -18.90
CA VAL A 234 11.37 4.76 -19.90
C VAL A 234 11.03 6.19 -20.31
N LYS A 235 11.93 7.14 -20.06
CA LYS A 235 11.80 8.49 -20.59
C LYS A 235 12.02 8.41 -22.10
N GLU A 236 10.96 8.61 -22.89
CA GLU A 236 11.15 8.84 -24.33
C GLU A 236 12.00 10.12 -24.49
N PRO A 237 13.06 10.09 -25.32
CA PRO A 237 13.83 11.28 -25.59
C PRO A 237 12.92 12.34 -26.21
N LYS A 238 12.92 13.54 -25.63
CA LYS A 238 12.24 14.72 -26.17
C LYS A 238 12.78 15.10 -27.55
#